data_AF-A0A1F5DLY7-F1
#
_entry.id   AF-A0A1F5DLY7-F1
#
_cell.length_a   1.000
_cell.length_b   1.000
_cell.length_c   1.000
_cell.angle_alpha   90.00
_cell.angle_beta   90.00
_cell.angle_gamma   90.00
#
_symmetry.space_group_name_H-M   'P 1'
#
loop_
_entity.id
_entity.type
_entity.pdbx_description
1 polymer ?
#
loop_
_entity_poly.entity_id
_entity_poly.type
_entity_poly.pdbx_seq_one_letter_code
_entity_poly.pdbx_strand_id
1 'polypeptide(L)' 'MNDRLNLSADLMRIGEWLYKGENELADQFLSSNKAIARRLKLDEWWQKIQGREGGQKRAAERALTLAAILA' A
#
# COMPACT_ATOMS: atom_id res chain seq x y z
N MET A 1 -2.52 18.67 -0.27
CA MET A 1 -2.88 18.30 -1.66
C MET A 1 -1.92 17.24 -2.23
N ASN A 2 -0.62 17.24 -1.90
CA ASN A 2 0.36 16.24 -2.39
C ASN A 2 0.29 14.83 -1.76
N ASP A 3 -0.13 14.70 -0.50
CA ASP A 3 -0.03 13.42 0.22
C ASP A 3 -0.87 12.28 -0.40
N ARG A 4 -2.02 12.62 -1.03
CA ARG A 4 -2.86 11.62 -1.72
C ARG A 4 -2.19 11.06 -2.98
N LEU A 5 -1.72 11.94 -3.85
CA LEU A 5 -1.06 11.56 -5.11
C LEU A 5 0.26 10.83 -4.86
N ASN A 6 1.05 11.29 -3.87
CA ASN A 6 2.28 10.61 -3.48
C ASN A 6 2.00 9.20 -2.94
N LEU A 7 1.00 9.07 -2.05
CA LEU A 7 0.63 7.77 -1.51
C LEU A 7 0.05 6.85 -2.60
N SER A 8 -0.71 7.39 -3.56
CA SER A 8 -1.20 6.62 -4.72
C SER A 8 -0.03 6.01 -5.49
N ALA A 9 0.97 6.81 -5.88
CA ALA A 9 2.14 6.33 -6.60
C ALA A 9 2.94 5.28 -5.81
N ASP A 10 3.11 5.47 -4.50
CA ASP A 10 3.79 4.51 -3.64
C ASP A 10 3.00 3.21 -3.48
N LEU A 11 1.67 3.29 -3.39
CA LEU A 11 0.80 2.11 -3.35
C LEU A 11 0.83 1.32 -4.66
N MET A 12 1.01 1.97 -5.82
CA MET A 12 1.25 1.26 -7.08
C MET A 12 2.53 0.42 -7.00
N ARG A 13 3.64 1.01 -6.52
CA ARG A 13 4.93 0.31 -6.36
C ARG A 13 4.82 -0.84 -5.35
N ILE A 14 4.20 -0.60 -4.19
CA ILE A 14 3.96 -1.62 -3.18
C ILE A 14 3.15 -2.78 -3.78
N GLY A 15 2.11 -2.49 -4.55
CA GLY A 15 1.30 -3.50 -5.24
C GLY A 15 2.13 -4.37 -6.18
N GLU A 16 2.98 -3.75 -7.01
CA GLU A 16 3.85 -4.50 -7.92
C GLU A 16 4.88 -5.38 -7.19
N TRP A 17 5.52 -4.86 -6.14
CA TRP A 17 6.49 -5.62 -5.34
C TRP A 17 5.86 -6.81 -4.63
N LEU A 18 4.68 -6.60 -4.03
CA LEU A 18 3.89 -7.69 -3.46
C LEU A 18 3.50 -8.70 -4.53
N TYR A 19 3.18 -8.29 -5.76
CA TYR A 19 2.88 -9.25 -6.83
C TYR A 19 4.11 -10.08 -7.25
N LYS A 20 5.29 -9.45 -7.30
CA LYS A 20 6.55 -10.06 -7.76
C LYS A 20 7.25 -10.94 -6.73
N GLY A 21 6.93 -10.85 -5.44
CA GLY A 21 7.69 -11.55 -4.40
C GLY A 21 8.65 -10.68 -3.60
N GLU A 22 8.77 -9.39 -3.94
CA GLU A 22 9.77 -8.46 -3.40
C GLU A 22 9.32 -7.90 -2.03
N ASN A 23 9.17 -8.79 -1.06
CA ASN A 23 8.57 -8.50 0.24
C ASN A 23 9.33 -7.44 1.06
N GLU A 24 10.67 -7.46 1.03
CA GLU A 24 11.48 -6.48 1.78
C GLU A 24 11.25 -5.04 1.31
N LEU A 25 11.21 -4.81 -0.01
CA LEU A 25 10.94 -3.50 -0.59
C LEU A 25 9.52 -3.02 -0.25
N ALA A 26 8.54 -3.92 -0.37
CA ALA A 26 7.16 -3.62 -0.01
C ALA A 26 7.03 -3.22 1.47
N ASP A 27 7.65 -3.97 2.38
CA ASP A 27 7.58 -3.73 3.82
C ASP A 27 8.29 -2.42 4.23
N GLN A 28 9.41 -2.08 3.59
CA GLN A 28 10.11 -0.81 3.80
C GLN A 28 9.22 0.39 3.43
N PHE A 29 8.54 0.32 2.29
CA PHE A 29 7.65 1.39 1.83
C PHE A 29 6.35 1.47 2.64
N LEU A 30 5.77 0.33 3.00
CA LEU A 30 4.61 0.25 3.89
C LEU A 30 4.91 0.87 5.26
N SER A 31 6.12 0.68 5.77
CA SER A 31 6.55 1.29 7.03
C SER A 31 6.74 2.80 6.90
N SER A 32 7.38 3.25 5.82
CA SER A 32 7.67 4.67 5.55
C SER A 32 6.40 5.49 5.32
N ASN A 33 5.37 4.90 4.71
CA ASN A 33 4.12 5.58 4.36
C ASN A 33 3.00 5.47 5.42
N LYS A 34 3.23 4.75 6.53
CA LYS A 34 2.21 4.51 7.57
C LYS A 34 1.63 5.80 8.16
N ALA A 35 2.45 6.83 8.36
CA ALA A 35 2.01 8.11 8.90
C ALA A 35 1.11 8.89 7.90
N ILE A 36 1.36 8.76 6.60
CA ILE A 36 0.52 9.36 5.56
C ILE A 36 -0.82 8.61 5.48
N ALA A 37 -0.78 7.27 5.47
CA ALA A 37 -1.98 6.45 5.48
C ALA A 37 -2.92 6.77 6.67
N ARG A 38 -2.34 6.95 7.88
CA ARG A 38 -3.10 7.36 9.07
C ARG A 38 -3.74 8.75 8.93
N ARG A 39 -3.01 9.73 8.40
CA ARG A 39 -3.55 11.08 8.13
C ARG A 39 -4.73 11.06 7.15
N LEU A 40 -4.69 10.11 6.20
CA LEU A 40 -5.77 9.89 5.24
C LEU A 40 -6.87 8.94 5.75
N LYS A 41 -6.81 8.50 7.02
CA LYS A 41 -7.76 7.58 7.66
C LYS A 41 -7.88 6.23 6.94
N LEU A 42 -6.76 5.72 6.42
CA LEU A 42 -6.68 4.45 5.68
C LEU A 42 -6.15 3.29 6.54
N ASP A 43 -6.15 3.44 7.87
CA ASP A 43 -5.50 2.50 8.80
C ASP A 43 -5.95 1.04 8.60
N GLU A 44 -7.26 0.80 8.43
CA GLU A 44 -7.79 -0.55 8.23
C GLU A 44 -7.28 -1.18 6.93
N TRP A 45 -7.31 -0.42 5.83
CA TRP A 45 -6.78 -0.88 4.55
C TRP A 45 -5.27 -1.11 4.63
N TRP A 46 -4.55 -0.22 5.31
CA TRP A 46 -3.11 -0.34 5.51
C TRP A 46 -2.74 -1.61 6.27
N GLN A 47 -3.47 -1.92 7.35
CA GLN A 47 -3.28 -3.15 8.11
C GLN A 47 -3.54 -4.40 7.27
N LYS A 48 -4.58 -4.40 6.43
CA LYS A 48 -4.89 -5.54 5.54
C LYS A 48 -3.80 -5.78 4.49
N ILE A 49 -3.22 -4.71 3.94
CA ILE A 49 -2.11 -4.79 2.99
C ILE A 49 -0.84 -5.28 3.71
N GLN A 50 -0.47 -4.65 4.82
CA GLN A 50 0.75 -4.97 5.57
C GLN A 50 0.72 -6.37 6.19
N GLY A 51 -0.42 -6.77 6.77
CA GLY A 51 -0.64 -8.11 7.30
C GLY A 51 -0.86 -9.18 6.23
N ARG A 52 -0.83 -8.80 4.94
CA ARG A 52 -1.04 -9.68 3.79
C ARG A 52 -2.31 -10.55 3.94
N GLU A 53 -3.40 -9.96 4.44
CA GLU A 53 -4.61 -10.71 4.80
C GLU A 53 -5.20 -11.44 3.59
N GLY A 54 -5.30 -12.76 3.64
CA GLY A 54 -5.76 -13.56 2.49
C GLY A 54 -4.70 -13.77 1.40
N GLY A 55 -3.43 -13.55 1.73
CA GLY A 55 -2.28 -13.89 0.90
C GLY A 55 -1.68 -12.70 0.16
N GLN A 56 -0.46 -12.93 -0.33
CA GLN A 56 0.38 -11.88 -0.94
C GLN A 56 -0.25 -11.26 -2.19
N LYS A 57 -0.84 -12.07 -3.08
CA LYS A 57 -1.55 -11.57 -4.27
C LYS A 57 -2.73 -10.66 -3.92
N ARG A 58 -3.49 -11.04 -2.88
CA ARG A 58 -4.63 -10.24 -2.41
C ARG A 58 -4.19 -8.94 -1.74
N ALA A 59 -3.03 -8.95 -1.08
CA ALA A 59 -2.42 -7.74 -0.55
C ALA A 59 -2.01 -6.77 -1.67
N ALA A 60 -1.41 -7.31 -2.75
CA ALA A 60 -1.06 -6.55 -3.95
C ALA A 60 -2.31 -5.91 -4.59
N GLU A 61 -3.36 -6.68 -4.81
CA GLU A 61 -4.63 -6.18 -5.37
C GLU A 61 -5.24 -5.06 -4.53
N ARG A 62 -5.22 -5.18 -3.20
CA ARG A 62 -5.70 -4.12 -2.29
C ARG A 62 -4.86 -2.86 -2.41
N ALA A 63 -3.54 -2.98 -2.49
CA ALA A 63 -2.65 -1.83 -2.66
C ALA A 63 -2.93 -1.10 -3.99
N LEU A 64 -3.05 -1.84 -5.10
CA LEU A 64 -3.37 -1.27 -6.41
C LEU A 64 -4.76 -0.63 -6.45
N THR A 65 -5.75 -1.27 -5.83
CA THR A 65 -7.11 -0.72 -5.73
C THR A 65 -7.09 0.60 -4.96
N LEU A 66 -6.39 0.65 -3.83
CA LEU A 66 -6.28 1.85 -3.02
C LEU A 66 -5.50 2.95 -3.74
N ALA A 67 -4.48 2.61 -4.53
CA ALA A 67 -3.78 3.55 -5.38
C ALA A 67 -4.73 4.23 -6.38
N ALA A 68 -5.55 3.45 -7.08
CA ALA A 68 -6.52 3.96 -8.05
C ALA A 68 -7.59 4.87 -7.42
N ILE A 69 -7.98 4.62 -6.16
CA ILE A 69 -8.94 5.47 -5.42
C ILE A 69 -8.32 6.81 -5.01
N LEU A 70 -7.00 6.85 -4.80
CA LEU A 70 -6.29 8.04 -4.32
C LEU A 70 -5.71 8.92 -5.44
N ALA A 71 -5.68 8.42 -6.68
CA ALA A 71 -5.29 9.15 -7.89
C ALA A 71 -6.32 10.23 -8.24
#